data_AF-A0A0W1EYX3-F1
#
_entry.id   AF-A0A0W1EYX3-F1
#
_cell.length_a   1.000
_cell.length_b   1.000
_cell.length_c   1.000
_cell.angle_alpha   90.00
_cell.angle_beta   90.00
_cell.angle_gamma   90.00
#
_symmetry.space_group_name_H-M   'P 1'
#
loop_
_entity.id
_entity.type
_entity.pdbx_description
1 polymer ?
#
loop_
_entity_poly.entity_id
_entity_poly.type
_entity_poly.pdbx_seq_one_letter_code
_entity_poly.pdbx_strand_id
1 'polypeptide(L)'
;MASAALCGPAYAADMPGTANAAVVRPNTLIKTDDLDFGTLISGATGGTVTISPVTNARTTGGGVTPVGSAAQRAVFQGTGGILLITVSGSTSVTLTRAGGGAAPMTASLVRAASTSGGGIALLGGTLLPSGVQSYYIGGTLTVPANQPEGDYSGTFTLTVNYL
;
A
#
# COMPACT_ATOMS: atom_id res chain seq x y z
N MET A 1 34.78 71.43 30.52
CA MET A 1 34.95 70.05 31.02
C MET A 1 34.51 69.11 29.91
N ALA A 2 35.45 68.42 29.26
CA ALA A 2 35.15 67.46 28.19
C ALA A 2 35.39 66.05 28.75
N SER A 3 34.33 65.29 28.97
CA SER A 3 34.42 63.89 29.38
C SER A 3 34.87 63.05 28.19
N ALA A 4 36.06 62.46 28.27
CA ALA A 4 36.48 61.40 27.36
C ALA A 4 35.78 60.09 27.80
N ALA A 5 34.81 59.63 26.99
CA ALA A 5 34.19 58.33 27.19
C ALA A 5 35.19 57.23 26.78
N LEU A 6 35.69 56.46 27.75
CA LEU A 6 36.48 55.25 27.46
C LEU A 6 35.52 54.18 26.90
N CYS A 7 35.60 53.94 25.60
CA CYS A 7 34.98 52.79 24.95
C CYS A 7 35.76 51.53 25.37
N GLY A 8 35.19 50.72 26.26
CA GLY A 8 35.75 49.43 26.64
C GLY A 8 35.63 48.41 25.50
N PRO A 9 36.55 47.44 25.38
CA PRO A 9 36.44 46.37 24.39
C PRO A 9 35.14 45.59 24.58
N ALA A 10 34.35 45.45 23.51
CA ALA A 10 33.18 44.59 23.52
C ALA A 10 33.64 43.13 23.57
N TYR A 11 33.38 42.45 24.70
CA TYR A 11 33.62 41.02 24.81
C TYR A 11 32.56 40.27 24.00
N ALA A 12 32.90 39.84 22.79
CA ALA A 12 32.10 38.88 22.05
C ALA A 12 32.32 37.49 22.68
N ALA A 13 31.28 36.92 23.29
CA ALA A 13 31.31 35.57 23.81
C ALA A 13 30.86 34.61 22.70
N ASP A 14 31.80 33.85 22.13
CA ASP A 14 31.46 32.77 21.21
C ASP A 14 30.93 31.58 22.01
N MET A 15 29.63 31.29 21.84
CA MET A 15 29.00 30.10 22.42
C MET A 15 29.03 28.95 21.41
N PRO A 16 29.65 27.79 21.73
CA PRO A 16 29.61 26.65 20.83
C PRO A 16 28.17 26.10 20.74
N GLY A 17 27.58 26.18 19.54
CA GLY A 17 26.29 25.56 19.22
C GLY A 17 26.49 24.22 18.52
N THR A 18 25.85 23.16 19.01
CA THR A 18 25.90 21.83 18.36
C THR A 18 24.89 21.77 17.22
N ALA A 19 25.38 21.78 15.97
CA ALA A 19 24.54 21.53 14.80
C ALA A 19 24.39 20.01 14.59
N ASN A 20 23.19 19.48 14.75
CA ASN A 20 22.88 18.09 14.39
C ASN A 20 22.25 18.05 12.99
N ALA A 21 22.81 17.23 12.10
CA ALA A 21 22.23 16.93 10.79
C ALA A 21 21.92 15.43 10.73
N ALA A 22 20.65 15.08 10.59
CA ALA A 22 20.22 13.72 10.32
C ALA A 22 20.08 13.52 8.81
N VAL A 23 20.91 12.66 8.23
CA VAL A 23 20.77 12.24 6.83
C VAL A 23 19.72 11.13 6.78
N VAL A 24 18.48 11.52 6.47
CA VAL A 24 17.39 10.57 6.23
C VAL A 24 17.60 9.97 4.83
N ARG A 25 17.81 8.66 4.75
CA ARG A 25 17.81 7.96 3.45
C ARG A 25 16.36 7.91 2.94
N PRO A 26 16.09 8.26 1.68
CA PRO A 26 14.74 8.21 1.14
C PRO A 26 14.27 6.75 1.08
N ASN A 27 13.29 6.42 1.92
CA ASN A 27 12.56 5.16 1.83
C ASN A 27 11.65 5.22 0.59
N THR A 28 11.75 4.22 -0.28
CA THR A 28 10.93 4.14 -1.51
C THR A 28 10.04 2.92 -1.41
N LEU A 29 8.78 3.05 -1.80
CA LEU A 29 7.87 1.92 -2.00
C LEU A 29 7.41 1.91 -3.46
N ILE A 30 7.66 0.82 -4.16
CA ILE A 30 7.37 0.68 -5.60
C ILE A 30 6.36 -0.46 -5.78
N LYS A 31 5.29 -0.24 -6.54
CA LYS A 31 4.39 -1.31 -6.97
C LYS A 31 5.11 -2.19 -7.99
N THR A 32 5.30 -3.46 -7.69
CA THR A 32 5.90 -4.42 -8.62
C THR A 32 4.85 -5.24 -9.34
N ASP A 33 3.73 -5.54 -8.67
CA ASP A 33 2.64 -6.33 -9.24
C ASP A 33 1.28 -5.75 -8.84
N ASP A 34 0.31 -5.87 -9.75
CA ASP A 34 -1.08 -5.46 -9.56
C ASP A 34 -1.95 -6.56 -8.94
N LEU A 35 -3.09 -6.18 -8.36
CA LEU A 35 -4.09 -7.13 -7.88
C LEU A 35 -4.93 -7.60 -9.07
N ASP A 36 -4.85 -8.89 -9.39
CA ASP A 36 -5.56 -9.51 -10.51
C ASP A 36 -6.35 -10.74 -10.02
N PHE A 37 -7.67 -10.71 -10.22
CA PHE A 37 -8.56 -11.82 -9.90
C PHE A 37 -8.59 -12.91 -11.00
N GLY A 38 -8.00 -12.61 -12.15
CA GLY A 38 -7.89 -13.45 -13.34
C GLY A 38 -9.18 -13.52 -14.14
N THR A 39 -9.20 -14.45 -15.11
CA THR A 39 -10.37 -14.70 -15.95
C THR A 39 -11.44 -15.47 -15.17
N LEU A 40 -12.68 -14.97 -15.22
CA LEU A 40 -13.82 -15.49 -14.48
C LEU A 40 -15.04 -15.63 -15.42
N ILE A 41 -15.82 -16.69 -15.23
CA ILE A 41 -17.14 -16.85 -15.83
C ILE A 41 -18.18 -16.57 -14.75
N SER A 42 -19.03 -15.57 -14.97
CA SER A 42 -20.18 -15.31 -14.10
C SER A 42 -21.39 -16.17 -14.49
N GLY A 43 -22.05 -16.77 -13.51
CA GLY A 43 -23.28 -17.52 -13.68
C GLY A 43 -24.55 -16.70 -13.41
N ALA A 44 -25.67 -17.41 -13.35
CA ALA A 44 -27.00 -16.83 -13.09
C ALA A 44 -27.20 -16.35 -11.64
N THR A 45 -26.27 -16.69 -10.74
CA THR A 45 -26.23 -16.21 -9.35
C THR A 45 -24.96 -15.41 -9.12
N GLY A 46 -25.03 -14.46 -8.18
CA GLY A 46 -23.83 -13.72 -7.76
C GLY A 46 -22.83 -14.63 -7.06
N GLY A 47 -21.57 -14.20 -7.02
CA GLY A 47 -20.51 -14.94 -6.34
C GLY A 47 -19.35 -14.06 -5.93
N THR A 48 -18.33 -14.72 -5.39
CA THR A 48 -17.13 -14.04 -4.89
C THR A 48 -15.86 -14.72 -5.37
N VAL A 49 -14.82 -13.93 -5.51
CA VAL A 49 -13.45 -14.39 -5.77
C VAL A 49 -12.52 -13.73 -4.79
N THR A 50 -11.76 -14.52 -4.05
CA THR A 50 -10.82 -14.02 -3.05
C THR A 50 -9.40 -14.35 -3.47
N ILE A 51 -8.50 -13.36 -3.42
CA ILE A 51 -7.06 -13.53 -3.50
C ILE A 51 -6.47 -13.31 -2.11
N SER A 52 -5.79 -14.32 -1.60
CA SER A 52 -5.14 -14.25 -0.29
C SER A 52 -3.91 -13.32 -0.34
N PRO A 53 -3.84 -12.27 0.50
CA PRO A 53 -2.64 -11.42 0.59
C PRO A 53 -1.42 -12.20 1.09
N VAL A 54 -1.61 -13.31 1.84
CA VAL A 54 -0.52 -14.06 2.46
C VAL A 54 -0.03 -15.18 1.54
N THR A 55 -0.95 -16.01 1.05
CA THR A 55 -0.62 -17.23 0.29
C THR A 55 -0.67 -17.05 -1.23
N ASN A 56 -1.16 -15.91 -1.72
CA ASN A 56 -1.45 -15.66 -3.14
C ASN A 56 -2.52 -16.61 -3.73
N ALA A 57 -3.16 -17.45 -2.91
CA ALA A 57 -4.15 -18.40 -3.40
C ALA A 57 -5.43 -17.69 -3.84
N ARG A 58 -5.97 -18.10 -4.99
CA ARG A 58 -7.32 -17.73 -5.46
C ARG A 58 -8.34 -18.75 -4.99
N THR A 59 -9.44 -18.27 -4.42
CA THR A 59 -10.62 -19.08 -4.08
C THR A 59 -11.88 -18.44 -4.64
N THR A 60 -12.85 -19.26 -5.05
CA THR A 60 -14.12 -18.79 -5.62
C THR A 60 -15.30 -19.38 -4.87
N GLY A 61 -16.42 -18.67 -4.84
CA GLY A 61 -17.67 -19.12 -4.24
C GLY A 61 -18.90 -18.55 -4.95
N GLY A 62 -20.05 -19.18 -4.73
CA GLY A 62 -21.31 -18.79 -5.38
C GLY A 62 -21.31 -19.10 -6.88
N GLY A 63 -21.93 -18.21 -7.67
CA GLY A 63 -22.10 -18.41 -9.12
C GLY A 63 -20.89 -18.05 -9.99
N VAL A 64 -19.68 -17.95 -9.44
CA VAL A 64 -18.48 -17.59 -10.20
C VAL A 64 -17.58 -18.81 -10.40
N THR A 65 -17.18 -19.05 -11.65
CA THR A 65 -16.25 -20.11 -12.01
C THR A 65 -14.93 -19.52 -12.52
N PRO A 66 -13.78 -19.86 -11.92
CA PRO A 66 -12.49 -19.38 -12.39
C PRO A 66 -12.06 -20.13 -13.64
N VAL A 67 -11.43 -19.42 -14.57
CA VAL A 67 -10.79 -20.01 -15.76
C VAL A 67 -9.28 -19.94 -15.58
N GLY A 68 -8.60 -21.06 -15.87
CA GLY A 68 -7.16 -21.19 -15.68
C GLY A 68 -6.72 -21.03 -14.23
N SER A 69 -5.42 -20.80 -14.04
CA SER A 69 -4.79 -20.59 -12.73
C SER A 69 -4.18 -19.19 -12.55
N ALA A 70 -4.19 -18.36 -13.60
CA ALA A 70 -3.65 -17.01 -13.55
C ALA A 70 -4.51 -16.11 -12.65
N ALA A 71 -3.92 -15.70 -11.53
CA ALA A 71 -4.41 -14.69 -10.60
C ALA A 71 -3.26 -14.32 -9.66
N GLN A 72 -3.25 -13.10 -9.15
CA GLN A 72 -2.18 -12.64 -8.27
C GLN A 72 -2.63 -11.51 -7.34
N ARG A 73 -2.00 -11.45 -6.17
CA ARG A 73 -2.09 -10.33 -5.24
C ARG A 73 -1.24 -9.17 -5.75
N ALA A 74 -1.58 -7.95 -5.35
CA ALA A 74 -0.68 -6.83 -5.56
C ALA A 74 0.55 -6.95 -4.65
N VAL A 75 1.70 -6.58 -5.18
CA VAL A 75 2.99 -6.58 -4.49
C VAL A 75 3.60 -5.19 -4.54
N PHE A 76 4.03 -4.71 -3.38
CA PHE A 76 4.76 -3.46 -3.24
C PHE A 76 6.08 -3.74 -2.55
N GLN A 77 7.20 -3.32 -3.15
CA GLN A 77 8.53 -3.51 -2.58
C GLN A 77 9.05 -2.21 -1.98
N GLY A 78 9.45 -2.29 -0.72
CA GLY A 78 10.05 -1.20 0.02
C GLY A 78 11.51 -1.49 0.34
N THR A 79 12.37 -0.48 0.29
CA THR A 79 13.78 -0.59 0.69
C THR A 79 14.12 0.47 1.73
N GLY A 80 14.72 0.08 2.85
CA GLY A 80 15.09 1.04 3.91
C GLY A 80 15.72 0.42 5.16
N GLY A 81 15.96 1.28 6.17
CA GLY A 81 16.33 0.87 7.53
C GLY A 81 15.19 0.20 8.29
N ILE A 82 15.36 -0.08 9.59
CA ILE A 82 14.23 -0.49 10.45
C ILE A 82 13.22 0.65 10.46
N LEU A 83 11.96 0.38 10.11
CA LEU A 83 10.97 1.43 9.99
C LEU A 83 9.60 1.00 10.50
N LEU A 84 8.90 1.92 11.15
CA LEU A 84 7.47 1.80 11.38
C LEU A 84 6.75 2.54 10.25
N ILE A 85 6.07 1.82 9.37
CA ILE A 85 5.21 2.44 8.35
C ILE A 85 3.75 2.31 8.76
N THR A 86 2.92 3.29 8.44
CA THR A 86 1.46 3.09 8.42
C THR A 86 1.01 3.12 6.97
N VAL A 87 0.28 2.08 6.56
CA VAL A 87 -0.32 2.02 5.22
C VAL A 87 -1.80 2.32 5.37
N SER A 88 -2.24 3.44 4.82
CA SER A 88 -3.64 3.87 4.75
C SER A 88 -4.06 4.00 3.28
N GLY A 89 -5.34 4.28 3.02
CA GLY A 89 -5.86 4.41 1.65
C GLY A 89 -7.16 3.64 1.43
N SER A 90 -7.42 3.29 0.18
CA SER A 90 -8.63 2.59 -0.25
C SER A 90 -8.78 1.23 0.43
N THR A 91 -9.96 0.98 1.02
CA THR A 91 -10.37 -0.34 1.54
C THR A 91 -11.25 -1.09 0.56
N SER A 92 -11.74 -0.43 -0.47
CA SER A 92 -12.50 -1.02 -1.57
C SER A 92 -12.13 -0.38 -2.90
N VAL A 93 -12.40 -1.09 -3.99
CA VAL A 93 -12.27 -0.60 -5.36
C VAL A 93 -13.48 -1.05 -6.17
N THR A 94 -14.00 -0.15 -6.99
CA THR A 94 -15.07 -0.47 -7.94
C THR A 94 -14.45 -0.77 -9.29
N LEU A 95 -14.75 -1.94 -9.85
CA LEU A 95 -14.34 -2.33 -11.19
C LEU A 95 -15.49 -2.10 -12.16
N THR A 96 -15.18 -1.40 -13.24
CA THR A 96 -16.13 -1.06 -14.31
C THR A 96 -15.73 -1.74 -15.60
N ARG A 97 -16.73 -2.19 -16.37
CA ARG A 97 -16.52 -2.82 -17.68
C ARG A 97 -16.04 -1.79 -18.70
N ALA A 98 -14.99 -2.12 -19.45
CA ALA A 98 -14.60 -1.36 -20.62
C ALA A 98 -15.76 -1.30 -21.63
N GLY A 99 -16.12 -0.11 -22.10
CA GLY A 99 -17.28 0.11 -22.97
C GLY A 99 -18.63 0.17 -22.26
N GLY A 100 -18.68 0.00 -20.93
CA GLY A 100 -19.88 0.18 -20.12
C GLY A 100 -20.96 -0.90 -20.28
N GLY A 101 -22.18 -0.57 -19.82
CA GLY A 101 -23.38 -1.42 -19.98
C GLY A 101 -23.48 -2.60 -19.01
N ALA A 102 -22.71 -2.60 -17.92
CA ALA A 102 -22.69 -3.67 -16.92
C ALA A 102 -22.83 -3.09 -15.51
N ALA A 103 -23.35 -3.89 -14.58
CA ALA A 103 -23.28 -3.54 -13.16
C ALA A 103 -21.81 -3.47 -12.73
N PRO A 104 -21.40 -2.54 -11.86
CA PRO A 104 -20.03 -2.53 -11.36
C PRO A 104 -19.78 -3.75 -10.46
N MET A 105 -18.54 -4.26 -10.49
CA MET A 105 -18.07 -5.21 -9.47
C MET A 105 -17.36 -4.43 -8.36
N THR A 106 -17.38 -4.95 -7.14
CA THR A 106 -16.71 -4.31 -6.00
C THR A 106 -15.72 -5.27 -5.40
N ALA A 107 -14.46 -4.86 -5.27
CA ALA A 107 -13.46 -5.61 -4.53
C ALA A 107 -13.21 -4.94 -3.18
N SER A 108 -13.30 -5.71 -2.10
CA SER A 108 -12.82 -5.31 -0.77
C SER A 108 -11.35 -5.69 -0.66
N LEU A 109 -10.49 -4.75 -0.28
CA LEU A 109 -9.04 -4.96 -0.21
C LEU A 109 -8.63 -5.39 1.18
N VAL A 110 -7.80 -6.42 1.25
CA VAL A 110 -7.23 -6.94 2.49
C VAL A 110 -5.71 -6.88 2.40
N ARG A 111 -5.12 -6.24 3.42
CA ARG A 111 -3.68 -6.05 3.53
C ARG A 111 -3.07 -7.18 4.35
N ALA A 112 -1.90 -7.68 3.94
CA ALA A 112 -1.20 -8.69 4.73
C ALA A 112 -0.77 -8.11 6.08
N ALA A 113 -0.99 -8.86 7.15
CA ALA A 113 -0.49 -8.52 8.49
C ALA A 113 1.02 -8.79 8.64
N SER A 114 1.63 -9.48 7.67
CA SER A 114 3.07 -9.76 7.65
C SER A 114 3.65 -9.54 6.26
N THR A 115 4.93 -9.17 6.21
CA THR A 115 5.71 -9.00 4.97
C THR A 115 6.71 -10.14 4.82
N SER A 116 7.17 -10.41 3.60
CA SER A 116 8.11 -11.51 3.34
C SER A 116 9.49 -11.33 4.00
N GLY A 117 9.86 -10.11 4.41
CA GLY A 117 11.09 -9.87 5.17
C GLY A 117 10.88 -9.87 6.69
N GLY A 118 9.77 -10.43 7.18
CA GLY A 118 9.52 -10.60 8.61
C GLY A 118 8.90 -9.38 9.30
N GLY A 119 8.49 -8.37 8.54
CA GLY A 119 7.78 -7.23 9.11
C GLY A 119 6.40 -7.62 9.63
N ILE A 120 6.03 -7.07 10.79
CA ILE A 120 4.81 -7.39 11.54
C ILE A 120 3.89 -6.18 11.60
N ALA A 121 2.60 -6.39 11.32
CA ALA A 121 1.58 -5.37 11.55
C ALA A 121 1.32 -5.24 13.05
N LEU A 122 1.58 -4.04 13.58
CA LEU A 122 1.37 -3.67 14.98
C LEU A 122 0.47 -2.43 15.04
N LEU A 123 -0.75 -2.57 15.56
CA LEU A 123 -1.62 -1.46 15.93
C LEU A 123 -1.78 -0.36 14.84
N GLY A 124 -2.00 -0.76 13.59
CA GLY A 124 -2.20 0.18 12.46
C GLY A 124 -0.93 0.59 11.73
N GLY A 125 0.25 0.17 12.21
CA GLY A 125 1.52 0.25 11.49
C GLY A 125 2.08 -1.13 11.15
N THR A 126 3.10 -1.19 10.30
CA THR A 126 3.91 -2.37 10.03
C THR A 126 5.35 -2.01 10.38
N LEU A 127 5.94 -2.74 11.32
CA LEU A 127 7.37 -2.65 11.60
C LEU A 127 8.10 -3.49 10.56
N LEU A 128 9.02 -2.88 9.83
CA LEU A 128 9.84 -3.54 8.83
C LEU A 128 11.28 -3.59 9.32
N PRO A 129 11.93 -4.76 9.34
CA PRO A 129 13.36 -4.83 9.57
C PRO A 129 14.12 -4.24 8.38
N SER A 130 15.37 -3.84 8.60
CA SER A 130 16.19 -3.27 7.54
C SER A 130 16.36 -4.25 6.37
N GLY A 131 16.31 -3.72 5.15
CA GLY A 131 16.47 -4.50 3.91
C GLY A 131 15.33 -4.26 2.92
N VAL A 132 15.21 -5.18 1.96
CA VAL A 132 14.11 -5.22 0.99
C VAL A 132 12.92 -5.92 1.63
N GLN A 133 11.75 -5.30 1.50
CA GLN A 133 10.53 -5.76 2.14
C GLN A 133 9.38 -5.76 1.15
N SER A 134 8.63 -6.86 1.12
CA SER A 134 7.47 -6.98 0.23
C SER A 134 6.18 -6.89 1.02
N TYR A 135 5.39 -5.88 0.71
CA TYR A 135 4.04 -5.67 1.20
C TYR A 135 3.02 -6.22 0.21
N TYR A 136 1.99 -6.88 0.73
CA TYR A 136 1.04 -7.62 -0.09
C TYR A 136 -0.38 -7.16 0.15
N ILE A 137 -1.14 -7.06 -0.94
CA ILE A 137 -2.57 -6.73 -0.90
C ILE A 137 -3.33 -7.74 -1.74
N GLY A 138 -4.25 -8.42 -1.08
CA GLY A 138 -5.25 -9.27 -1.68
C GLY A 138 -6.61 -8.61 -1.54
N GLY A 139 -7.66 -9.39 -1.74
CA GLY A 139 -9.00 -8.88 -1.59
C GLY A 139 -10.04 -9.89 -2.02
N THR A 140 -11.30 -9.52 -1.82
CA THR A 140 -12.46 -10.29 -2.25
C THR A 140 -13.27 -9.44 -3.22
N LEU A 141 -13.35 -9.90 -4.47
CA LEU A 141 -14.22 -9.37 -5.51
C LEU A 141 -15.62 -9.97 -5.36
N THR A 142 -16.65 -9.12 -5.33
CA THR A 142 -18.04 -9.50 -5.46
C THR A 142 -18.47 -9.32 -6.91
N VAL A 143 -18.92 -10.41 -7.52
CA VAL A 143 -19.36 -10.47 -8.91
C VAL A 143 -20.88 -10.61 -8.92
N PRO A 144 -21.62 -9.62 -9.45
CA PRO A 144 -23.06 -9.73 -9.65
C PRO A 144 -23.42 -10.89 -10.60
N ALA A 145 -24.66 -11.36 -10.52
CA ALA A 145 -25.18 -12.35 -11.47
C ALA A 145 -25.22 -11.79 -12.90
N ASN A 146 -25.07 -12.67 -13.90
CA ASN A 146 -25.23 -12.35 -15.33
C ASN A 146 -24.34 -11.18 -15.80
N GLN A 147 -23.09 -11.12 -15.33
CA GLN A 147 -22.16 -10.11 -15.82
C GLN A 147 -21.80 -10.38 -17.28
N PRO A 148 -21.94 -9.40 -18.17
CA PRO A 148 -21.53 -9.55 -19.55
C PRO A 148 -20.01 -9.70 -19.64
N GLU A 149 -19.57 -10.45 -20.66
CA GLU A 149 -18.16 -10.63 -20.98
C GLU A 149 -17.46 -9.30 -21.25
N GLY A 150 -16.19 -9.19 -20.87
CA GLY A 150 -15.37 -8.01 -21.11
C GLY A 150 -14.40 -7.74 -19.96
N ASP A 151 -13.54 -6.76 -20.16
CA ASP A 151 -12.53 -6.40 -19.18
C ASP A 151 -13.11 -5.46 -18.13
N TYR A 152 -12.92 -5.80 -16.86
CA TYR A 152 -13.34 -5.01 -15.72
C TYR A 152 -12.10 -4.49 -14.99
N SER A 153 -12.00 -3.17 -14.83
CA SER A 153 -10.85 -2.54 -14.19
C SER A 153 -11.27 -1.39 -13.28
N GLY A 154 -10.42 -1.10 -12.30
CA GLY A 154 -10.60 -0.03 -11.34
C GLY A 154 -9.27 0.32 -10.69
N THR A 155 -9.16 1.52 -10.14
CA THR A 155 -7.94 2.02 -9.50
C THR A 155 -8.18 2.26 -8.02
N PHE A 156 -7.20 1.88 -7.20
CA PHE A 156 -7.20 2.20 -5.77
C PHE A 156 -5.89 2.87 -5.39
N THR A 157 -5.90 3.64 -4.31
CA THR A 157 -4.73 4.39 -3.84
C THR A 157 -4.31 3.91 -2.46
N LEU A 158 -2.99 3.94 -2.24
CA LEU A 158 -2.38 3.66 -0.95
C LEU A 158 -1.49 4.82 -0.59
N THR A 159 -1.55 5.21 0.68
CA THR A 159 -0.67 6.19 1.28
C THR A 159 0.20 5.48 2.29
N VAL A 160 1.50 5.64 2.16
CA VAL A 160 2.47 5.10 3.12
C VAL A 160 3.09 6.25 3.86
N ASN A 161 2.88 6.27 5.17
CA ASN A 161 3.50 7.24 6.05
C ASN A 161 4.67 6.58 6.78
N TYR A 162 5.79 7.30 6.82
CA TYR A 162 7.02 6.88 7.46
C TYR A 162 7.13 7.60 8.81
N LEU A 163 7.34 6.85 9.90
CA LEU A 163 7.46 7.35 11.27
C LEU A 163 8.88 7.18 11.80
#